data_AF-A0A182QPL7-F1
#
_entry.id   AF-A0A182QPL7-F1
#
_cell.length_a   1.000
_cell.length_b   1.000
_cell.length_c   1.000
_cell.angle_alpha   90.00
_cell.angle_beta   90.00
_cell.angle_gamma   90.00
#
_symmetry.space_group_name_H-M   'P 1'
#
loop_
_entity.id
_entity.type
_entity.pdbx_description
1 polymer ?
#
loop_
_entity_poly.entity_id
_entity_poly.type
_entity_poly.pdbx_seq_one_letter_code
_entity_poly.pdbx_strand_id
1 'polypeptide(L)'
;MALRLMLHCREIPSVFRYSSVFHHPRKILSNVGNDRQLTILRYTRNARNTRAESFAPRQTIVPTEVQGIVIESGYIDPSKIWRSFLFTVAFTTGSFIGVSIWEYETIRSRAMQALRSKLSVNWFKERMKHNRQEMEQWRKDITGWWNKLSPGERVFAPLCALNVIVYGLWRIPSLAPTMVKYFASNPAAKAVCWPMLLSTFSHYSLFHILANMYVLHSFSHAAVATLGREQFLGMYLSAGVIASFASHIFKTVVRQPGLSLGASGAIMGALAYVCSQYPDTQLSILFLPMYTFSAGAAIKVIMGIDLAGVLLGWKIFDHAAHLGGAMFGLFWCYFGTQHVWPLREHFIGYWHELRGPPKK
;
A
#
# COMPACT_ATOMS: atom_id res chain seq x y z
N MET A 1 -51.82 -32.80 -4.05
CA MET A 1 -51.74 -31.76 -5.09
C MET A 1 -50.39 -31.97 -5.80
N ALA A 2 -50.25 -33.05 -6.58
CA ALA A 2 -50.48 -33.12 -8.03
C ALA A 2 -49.51 -32.16 -8.77
N LEU A 3 -48.68 -32.52 -9.75
CA LEU A 3 -48.67 -33.59 -10.77
C LEU A 3 -47.26 -33.50 -11.43
N ARG A 4 -46.39 -34.53 -11.50
CA ARG A 4 -46.26 -35.58 -12.54
C ARG A 4 -46.34 -35.12 -14.02
N LEU A 5 -45.24 -35.32 -14.76
CA LEU A 5 -45.11 -35.73 -16.18
C LEU A 5 -43.61 -36.03 -16.42
N MET A 6 -43.11 -37.28 -16.43
CA MET A 6 -43.14 -38.33 -17.49
C MET A 6 -42.74 -37.81 -18.89
N LEU A 7 -41.96 -38.47 -19.75
CA LEU A 7 -41.05 -39.65 -19.78
C LEU A 7 -40.52 -39.73 -21.25
N HIS A 8 -39.61 -40.68 -21.52
CA HIS A 8 -39.24 -41.25 -22.85
C HIS A 8 -38.26 -40.48 -23.75
N CYS A 9 -37.35 -41.10 -24.52
CA CYS A 9 -36.65 -42.41 -24.51
C CYS A 9 -35.67 -42.41 -25.71
N ARG A 10 -34.72 -43.38 -25.69
CA ARG A 10 -34.07 -44.07 -26.82
C ARG A 10 -32.82 -43.50 -27.54
N GLU A 11 -31.79 -44.38 -27.47
CA GLU A 11 -30.98 -44.95 -28.55
C GLU A 11 -29.58 -44.37 -28.89
N ILE A 12 -28.60 -45.27 -28.78
CA ILE A 12 -27.22 -45.25 -29.31
C ILE A 12 -27.27 -45.96 -30.69
N PRO A 13 -26.43 -45.59 -31.67
CA PRO A 13 -25.34 -46.50 -32.04
C PRO A 13 -24.01 -45.83 -32.44
N SER A 14 -22.95 -46.60 -32.23
CA SER A 14 -21.55 -46.47 -32.67
C SER A 14 -21.33 -46.61 -34.18
N VAL A 15 -20.34 -45.94 -34.79
CA VAL A 15 -19.55 -46.47 -35.94
C VAL A 15 -18.14 -45.85 -36.03
N PHE A 16 -17.13 -46.73 -36.14
CA PHE A 16 -15.73 -46.55 -36.54
C PHE A 16 -15.58 -46.19 -38.04
N ARG A 17 -14.58 -45.38 -38.42
CA ARG A 17 -13.79 -45.68 -39.64
C ARG A 17 -12.43 -44.97 -39.72
N TYR A 18 -11.46 -45.78 -40.16
CA TYR A 18 -10.04 -45.53 -40.40
C TYR A 18 -9.79 -45.15 -41.88
N SER A 19 -8.52 -44.84 -42.19
CA SER A 19 -7.85 -44.83 -43.51
C SER A 19 -7.75 -43.46 -44.19
N SER A 20 -6.68 -43.07 -44.88
CA SER A 20 -5.31 -43.57 -45.06
C SER A 20 -4.53 -42.52 -45.89
N VAL A 21 -3.21 -42.61 -45.82
CA VAL A 21 -2.14 -41.76 -46.36
C VAL A 21 -2.02 -41.86 -47.90
N PHE A 22 -1.66 -40.78 -48.62
CA PHE A 22 -0.45 -40.62 -49.49
C PHE A 22 -0.52 -39.50 -50.55
N HIS A 23 0.66 -38.89 -50.74
CA HIS A 23 1.08 -37.71 -51.51
C HIS A 23 0.99 -37.78 -53.05
N HIS A 24 0.99 -36.62 -53.75
CA HIS A 24 2.17 -36.04 -54.47
C HIS A 24 1.91 -34.61 -55.09
N PRO A 25 2.88 -33.88 -55.71
CA PRO A 25 3.46 -32.64 -55.16
C PRO A 25 3.35 -31.39 -56.08
N ARG A 26 3.61 -30.17 -55.55
CA ARG A 26 4.11 -29.04 -56.37
C ARG A 26 5.00 -28.06 -55.59
N LYS A 27 6.27 -28.10 -56.00
CA LYS A 27 7.37 -27.11 -56.01
C LYS A 27 7.43 -25.96 -54.99
N ILE A 28 8.53 -26.01 -54.25
CA ILE A 28 9.21 -25.02 -53.41
C ILE A 28 9.65 -23.80 -54.24
N LEU A 29 9.48 -22.60 -53.68
CA LEU A 29 10.39 -21.47 -53.86
C LEU A 29 10.61 -20.72 -52.53
N SER A 30 11.84 -20.87 -52.02
CA SER A 30 12.65 -19.94 -51.21
C SER A 30 12.05 -19.25 -49.97
N ASN A 31 12.38 -19.77 -48.78
CA ASN A 31 12.66 -18.94 -47.59
C ASN A 31 13.55 -19.63 -46.52
N VAL A 32 14.53 -20.43 -46.96
CA VAL A 32 15.35 -21.28 -46.06
C VAL A 32 16.46 -20.49 -45.33
N GLY A 33 16.65 -19.20 -45.60
CA GLY A 33 17.68 -18.37 -44.96
C GLY A 33 17.31 -17.85 -43.56
N ASN A 34 16.05 -17.48 -43.33
CA ASN A 34 15.65 -16.82 -42.08
C ASN A 34 15.32 -17.80 -40.95
N ASP A 35 14.79 -18.98 -41.25
CA ASP A 35 14.34 -19.92 -40.22
C ASP A 35 15.49 -20.61 -39.47
N ARG A 36 16.64 -20.83 -40.12
CA ARG A 36 17.82 -21.39 -39.44
C ARG A 36 18.43 -20.40 -38.45
N GLN A 37 18.52 -19.12 -38.80
CA GLN A 37 19.01 -18.09 -37.86
C GLN A 37 18.05 -17.89 -36.69
N LEU A 38 16.74 -17.85 -36.94
CA LEU A 38 15.72 -17.78 -35.88
C LEU A 38 15.72 -19.02 -34.97
N THR A 39 15.94 -20.21 -35.53
CA THR A 39 16.01 -21.45 -34.74
C THR A 39 17.30 -21.51 -33.91
N ILE A 40 18.44 -21.09 -34.46
CA ILE A 40 19.72 -21.02 -33.73
C ILE A 40 19.64 -19.94 -32.64
N LEU A 41 19.02 -18.79 -32.90
CA LEU A 41 18.79 -17.75 -31.88
C LEU A 41 17.83 -18.22 -30.78
N ARG A 42 16.78 -18.98 -31.10
CA ARG A 42 15.89 -19.60 -30.10
C ARG A 42 16.61 -20.67 -29.28
N TYR A 43 17.45 -21.48 -29.92
CA TYR A 43 18.21 -22.53 -29.24
C TYR A 43 19.30 -21.96 -28.34
N THR A 44 20.04 -20.94 -28.80
CA THR A 44 21.06 -20.25 -27.98
C THR A 44 20.45 -19.42 -26.85
N ARG A 45 19.26 -18.83 -27.05
CA ARG A 45 18.50 -18.18 -25.97
C ARG A 45 18.00 -19.17 -24.92
N ASN A 46 17.47 -20.33 -25.34
CA ASN A 46 17.08 -21.39 -24.41
C ASN A 46 18.28 -22.02 -23.69
N ALA A 47 19.41 -22.22 -24.37
CA ALA A 47 20.63 -22.75 -23.77
C ALA A 47 21.28 -21.78 -22.76
N ARG A 48 21.16 -20.46 -22.99
CA ARG A 48 21.55 -19.44 -21.99
C ARG A 48 20.62 -19.44 -20.76
N ASN A 49 19.31 -19.63 -20.96
CA ASN A 49 18.36 -19.74 -19.85
C ASN A 49 18.59 -21.00 -19.01
N THR A 50 18.83 -22.16 -19.63
CA THR A 50 19.07 -23.42 -18.88
C THR A 50 20.40 -23.42 -18.13
N ARG A 51 21.45 -22.75 -18.63
CA ARG A 51 22.71 -22.59 -17.90
C ARG A 51 22.57 -21.67 -16.69
N ALA A 52 21.76 -20.62 -16.78
CA ALA A 52 21.46 -19.75 -15.64
C ALA A 52 20.61 -20.45 -14.56
N GLU A 53 19.72 -21.37 -14.95
CA GLU A 53 18.93 -22.18 -14.00
C GLU A 53 19.75 -23.25 -13.28
N SER A 54 20.80 -23.81 -13.92
CA SER A 54 21.61 -24.89 -13.34
C SER A 54 22.51 -24.49 -12.16
N PHE A 55 22.72 -23.19 -11.92
CA PHE A 55 23.55 -22.65 -10.83
C PHE A 55 22.76 -21.84 -9.79
N ALA A 56 21.43 -21.75 -9.93
CA ALA A 56 20.60 -21.13 -8.90
C ALA A 56 20.37 -22.15 -7.76
N PRO A 57 20.75 -21.85 -6.50
CA PRO A 57 20.41 -22.73 -5.38
C PRO A 57 18.90 -22.90 -5.32
N ARG A 58 18.46 -24.16 -5.14
CA ARG A 58 17.06 -24.59 -5.18
C ARG A 58 16.20 -23.74 -4.24
N GLN A 59 15.50 -22.76 -4.79
CA GLN A 59 14.54 -21.94 -4.05
C GLN A 59 13.38 -22.86 -3.67
N THR A 60 13.14 -23.07 -2.38
CA THR A 60 11.91 -23.71 -1.90
C THR A 60 10.76 -22.75 -2.13
N ILE A 61 10.20 -22.84 -3.33
CA ILE A 61 9.02 -22.14 -3.80
C ILE A 61 7.80 -22.78 -3.12
N VAL A 62 7.27 -22.12 -2.10
CA VAL A 62 5.90 -22.40 -1.64
C VAL A 62 5.02 -21.39 -2.35
N PRO A 63 4.18 -21.79 -3.34
CA PRO A 63 3.26 -20.86 -3.96
C PRO A 63 2.33 -20.32 -2.87
N THR A 64 2.34 -19.00 -2.69
CA THR A 64 1.27 -18.35 -1.94
C THR A 64 0.07 -18.35 -2.88
N GLU A 65 -1.01 -19.02 -2.51
CA GLU A 65 -2.27 -18.95 -3.25
C GLU A 65 -3.09 -17.81 -2.67
N VAL A 66 -3.34 -16.78 -3.48
CA VAL A 66 -4.34 -15.76 -3.15
C VAL A 66 -5.46 -15.90 -4.18
N GLN A 67 -6.62 -16.38 -3.73
CA GLN A 67 -7.82 -16.55 -4.57
C GLN A 67 -7.61 -17.42 -5.82
N GLY A 68 -6.80 -18.48 -5.71
CA GLY A 68 -6.49 -19.37 -6.85
C GLY A 68 -5.54 -18.77 -7.88
N ILE A 69 -4.99 -17.57 -7.65
CA ILE A 69 -3.90 -17.01 -8.44
C ILE A 69 -2.57 -17.53 -7.87
N VAL A 70 -1.86 -18.31 -8.68
CA VAL A 70 -0.48 -18.72 -8.39
C VAL A 70 0.39 -17.46 -8.45
N ILE A 71 0.85 -17.00 -7.29
CA ILE A 71 1.74 -15.85 -7.21
C ILE A 71 3.12 -16.28 -7.69
N GLU A 72 3.67 -15.59 -8.69
CA GLU A 72 5.04 -15.79 -9.16
C GLU A 72 6.03 -15.58 -8.00
N SER A 73 6.40 -16.67 -7.35
CA SER A 73 7.57 -16.82 -6.49
C SER A 73 8.81 -17.01 -7.37
N GLY A 74 9.05 -16.06 -8.26
CA GLY A 74 10.14 -16.11 -9.24
C GLY A 74 11.50 -15.74 -8.64
N TYR A 75 12.54 -15.87 -9.46
CA TYR A 75 13.89 -15.41 -9.15
C TYR A 75 13.89 -13.93 -8.73
N ILE A 76 14.42 -13.65 -7.54
CA ILE A 76 14.62 -12.29 -7.06
C ILE A 76 15.90 -11.76 -7.69
N ASP A 77 15.76 -10.85 -8.65
CA ASP A 77 16.88 -10.12 -9.23
C ASP A 77 17.36 -9.04 -8.24
N PRO A 78 18.56 -9.17 -7.64
CA PRO A 78 19.06 -8.20 -6.66
C PRO A 78 19.21 -6.79 -7.21
N SER A 79 19.38 -6.64 -8.54
CA SER A 79 19.47 -5.33 -9.17
C SER A 79 18.18 -4.51 -9.05
N LYS A 80 17.03 -5.17 -8.82
CA LYS A 80 15.74 -4.49 -8.59
C LYS A 80 15.68 -3.72 -7.27
N ILE A 81 16.51 -4.07 -6.27
CA ILE A 81 16.57 -3.34 -4.98
C ILE A 81 16.86 -1.85 -5.23
N TRP A 82 17.73 -1.53 -6.19
CA TRP A 82 18.03 -0.14 -6.53
C TRP A 82 16.80 0.66 -6.95
N ARG A 83 15.85 0.03 -7.65
CA ARG A 83 14.57 0.68 -8.01
C ARG A 83 13.71 0.95 -6.78
N SER A 84 13.67 0.01 -5.84
CA SER A 84 12.98 0.21 -4.56
C SER A 84 13.62 1.31 -3.73
N PHE A 85 14.95 1.37 -3.70
CA PHE A 85 15.69 2.43 -3.01
C PHE A 85 15.37 3.81 -3.60
N LEU A 86 15.55 3.98 -4.92
CA LEU A 86 15.25 5.24 -5.60
C LEU A 86 13.80 5.66 -5.41
N PHE A 87 12.85 4.72 -5.51
CA PHE A 87 11.45 5.01 -5.26
C PHE A 87 11.21 5.46 -3.82
N THR A 88 11.85 4.82 -2.84
CA THR A 88 11.71 5.18 -1.42
C THR A 88 12.21 6.59 -1.16
N VAL A 89 13.39 6.94 -1.68
CA VAL A 89 13.96 8.29 -1.54
C VAL A 89 13.07 9.32 -2.25
N ALA A 90 12.70 9.07 -3.50
CA ALA A 90 11.88 10.01 -4.28
C ALA A 90 10.49 10.20 -3.67
N PHE A 91 9.83 9.12 -3.25
CA PHE A 91 8.50 9.17 -2.65
C PHE A 91 8.53 9.87 -1.29
N THR A 92 9.49 9.53 -0.43
CA THR A 92 9.61 10.14 0.91
C THR A 92 9.85 11.64 0.80
N THR A 93 10.82 12.06 -0.02
CA THR A 93 11.10 13.48 -0.27
C THR A 93 9.90 14.19 -0.88
N GLY A 94 9.27 13.60 -1.90
CA GLY A 94 8.08 14.17 -2.53
C GLY A 94 6.89 14.26 -1.57
N SER A 95 6.72 13.29 -0.69
CA SER A 95 5.68 13.28 0.35
C SER A 95 5.89 14.44 1.32
N PHE A 96 7.11 14.64 1.82
CA PHE A 96 7.42 15.75 2.73
C PHE A 96 7.24 17.12 2.07
N ILE A 97 7.65 17.29 0.80
CA ILE A 97 7.38 18.51 0.05
C ILE A 97 5.87 18.73 -0.10
N GLY A 98 5.12 17.69 -0.48
CA GLY A 98 3.68 17.76 -0.68
C GLY A 98 2.92 18.15 0.59
N VAL A 99 3.23 17.55 1.73
CA VAL A 99 2.58 17.91 3.00
C VAL A 99 3.00 19.30 3.50
N SER A 100 4.21 19.76 3.18
CA SER A 100 4.67 21.12 3.51
C SER A 100 3.89 22.18 2.72
N ILE A 101 3.66 21.94 1.43
CA ILE A 101 2.80 22.80 0.59
C ILE A 101 1.36 22.77 1.11
N TRP A 102 0.86 21.59 1.50
CA TRP A 102 -0.48 21.46 2.06
C TRP A 102 -0.64 22.22 3.38
N GLU A 103 0.34 22.17 4.28
CA GLU A 103 0.37 22.94 5.52
C GLU A 103 0.31 24.45 5.21
N TYR A 104 1.17 24.93 4.30
CA TYR A 104 1.18 26.33 3.89
C TYR A 104 -0.17 26.80 3.33
N GLU A 105 -0.76 26.08 2.38
CA GLU A 105 -2.06 26.45 1.79
C GLU A 105 -3.18 26.41 2.83
N THR A 106 -3.10 25.50 3.80
CA THR A 106 -4.06 25.42 4.92
C THR A 106 -3.96 26.64 5.82
N ILE A 107 -2.74 27.05 6.21
CA ILE A 107 -2.50 28.24 7.04
C ILE A 107 -2.98 29.50 6.29
N ARG A 108 -2.59 29.64 5.02
CA ARG A 108 -3.00 30.77 4.17
C ARG A 108 -4.52 30.85 4.01
N SER A 109 -5.19 29.74 3.74
CA SER A 109 -6.65 29.69 3.60
C SER A 109 -7.36 30.15 4.88
N ARG A 110 -6.87 29.71 6.05
CA ARG A 110 -7.39 30.16 7.35
C ARG A 110 -7.17 31.66 7.58
N ALA A 111 -5.97 32.17 7.26
CA ALA A 111 -5.66 33.59 7.38
C ALA A 111 -6.56 34.45 6.48
N MET A 112 -6.76 34.04 5.22
CA MET A 112 -7.63 34.73 4.27
C MET A 112 -9.10 34.68 4.69
N GLN A 113 -9.57 33.56 5.25
CA GLN A 113 -10.93 33.47 5.80
C GLN A 113 -11.13 34.39 7.00
N ALA A 114 -10.15 34.47 7.90
CA ALA A 114 -10.18 35.39 9.03
C ALA A 114 -10.19 36.85 8.55
N LEU A 115 -9.34 37.22 7.60
CA LEU A 115 -9.31 38.56 7.00
C LEU A 115 -10.63 38.89 6.30
N ARG A 116 -11.14 37.97 5.48
CA ARG A 116 -12.43 38.14 4.79
C ARG A 116 -13.58 38.25 5.77
N SER A 117 -13.58 37.49 6.87
CA SER A 117 -14.62 37.61 7.89
C SER A 117 -14.61 38.96 8.60
N LYS A 118 -13.42 39.59 8.73
CA LYS A 118 -13.28 40.96 9.27
C LYS A 118 -13.67 42.04 8.25
N LEU A 119 -13.45 41.80 6.96
CA LEU A 119 -13.78 42.74 5.87
C LEU A 119 -15.20 42.54 5.30
N SER A 120 -15.84 41.41 5.57
CA SER A 120 -17.14 41.04 5.02
C SER A 120 -18.26 41.80 5.70
N VAL A 121 -18.72 42.87 5.06
CA VAL A 121 -20.07 43.43 5.25
C VAL A 121 -21.09 42.40 4.76
N ASN A 122 -22.10 42.10 5.58
CA ASN A 122 -23.12 41.04 5.42
C ASN A 122 -24.05 41.14 4.18
N TRP A 123 -23.69 41.89 3.14
CA TRP A 123 -24.65 42.31 2.10
C TRP A 123 -24.92 41.28 1.00
N PHE A 124 -24.10 40.24 0.82
CA PHE A 124 -24.21 39.32 -0.34
C PHE A 124 -24.74 37.91 -0.03
N LYS A 125 -25.35 37.68 1.14
CA LYS A 125 -25.71 36.30 1.57
C LYS A 125 -27.11 35.82 1.19
N GLU A 126 -27.92 36.61 0.50
CA GLU A 126 -29.35 36.30 0.31
C GLU A 126 -29.81 35.93 -1.11
N ARG A 127 -28.94 35.86 -2.12
CA ARG A 127 -29.40 35.72 -3.53
C ARG A 127 -29.18 34.37 -4.22
N MET A 128 -29.05 33.27 -3.48
CA MET A 128 -28.90 31.93 -4.09
C MET A 128 -29.75 30.91 -3.36
N LYS A 129 -31.05 30.87 -3.67
CA LYS A 129 -31.88 29.73 -3.31
C LYS A 129 -33.04 29.52 -4.28
N HIS A 130 -32.83 28.65 -5.26
CA HIS A 130 -33.88 27.71 -5.68
C HIS A 130 -33.24 26.48 -6.36
N ASN A 131 -33.76 25.28 -6.03
CA ASN A 131 -33.44 23.94 -6.54
C ASN A 131 -32.15 23.24 -6.08
N ARG A 132 -32.05 22.84 -4.80
CA ARG A 132 -31.12 21.77 -4.37
C ARG A 132 -31.37 21.10 -2.99
N GLN A 133 -32.62 20.80 -2.60
CA GLN A 133 -32.95 20.41 -1.21
C GLN A 133 -32.35 19.06 -0.72
N GLU A 134 -32.28 17.99 -1.53
CA GLU A 134 -31.78 16.69 -1.06
C GLU A 134 -30.25 16.60 -0.99
N MET A 135 -29.54 17.08 -2.03
CA MET A 135 -28.08 17.14 -2.05
C MET A 135 -27.53 18.14 -1.01
N GLU A 136 -28.31 19.15 -0.63
CA GLU A 136 -27.97 20.05 0.47
C GLU A 136 -28.03 19.36 1.83
N GLN A 137 -29.00 18.46 2.07
CA GLN A 137 -29.11 17.77 3.35
C GLN A 137 -27.97 16.79 3.57
N TRP A 138 -27.70 15.91 2.59
CA TRP A 138 -26.58 14.98 2.66
C TRP A 138 -25.23 15.70 2.81
N ARG A 139 -25.02 16.78 2.07
CA ARG A 139 -23.81 17.62 2.22
C ARG A 139 -23.73 18.25 3.60
N LYS A 140 -24.84 18.74 4.17
CA LYS A 140 -24.89 19.30 5.52
C LYS A 140 -24.57 18.23 6.57
N ASP A 141 -25.09 17.02 6.41
CA ASP A 141 -24.84 15.91 7.34
C ASP A 141 -23.37 15.49 7.33
N ILE A 142 -22.78 15.32 6.14
CA ILE A 142 -21.34 15.03 6.00
C ILE A 142 -20.49 16.15 6.58
N THR A 143 -20.81 17.40 6.25
CA THR A 143 -20.05 18.56 6.74
C THR A 143 -20.18 18.67 8.27
N GLY A 144 -21.37 18.44 8.80
CA GLY A 144 -21.65 18.44 10.23
C GLY A 144 -20.90 17.34 10.97
N TRP A 145 -20.91 16.11 10.44
CA TRP A 145 -20.11 15.00 10.97
C TRP A 145 -18.61 15.32 10.92
N TRP A 146 -18.09 15.77 9.78
CA TRP A 146 -16.67 16.11 9.59
C TRP A 146 -16.20 17.18 10.57
N ASN A 147 -17.04 18.18 10.83
CA ASN A 147 -16.72 19.26 11.76
C ASN A 147 -16.65 18.79 13.22
N LYS A 148 -17.34 17.71 13.58
CA LYS A 148 -17.29 17.12 14.94
C LYS A 148 -16.03 16.29 15.19
N LEU A 149 -15.36 15.81 14.13
CA LEU A 149 -14.15 15.01 14.25
C LEU A 149 -13.00 15.80 14.86
N SER A 150 -12.27 15.17 15.78
CA SER A 150 -10.99 15.64 16.30
C SER A 150 -9.93 15.75 15.18
N PRO A 151 -8.84 16.51 15.38
CA PRO A 151 -7.77 16.61 14.40
C PRO A 151 -7.19 15.25 13.97
N GLY A 152 -7.06 14.31 14.92
CA GLY A 152 -6.62 12.94 14.67
C GLY A 152 -7.60 12.17 13.79
N GLU A 153 -8.89 12.21 14.13
CA GLU A 153 -9.95 11.55 13.35
C GLU A 153 -10.06 12.12 11.92
N ARG A 154 -9.78 13.41 11.72
CA ARG A 154 -9.77 14.02 10.37
C ARG A 154 -8.64 13.50 9.47
N VAL A 155 -7.59 12.90 10.04
CA VAL A 155 -6.55 12.19 9.27
C VAL A 155 -6.88 10.70 9.18
N PHE A 156 -7.33 10.10 10.29
CA PHE A 156 -7.70 8.69 10.33
C PHE A 156 -8.85 8.33 9.39
N ALA A 157 -9.94 9.11 9.38
CA ALA A 157 -11.15 8.74 8.63
C ALA A 157 -10.89 8.58 7.11
N PRO A 158 -10.18 9.49 6.43
CA PRO A 158 -9.77 9.29 5.04
C PRO A 158 -8.89 8.05 4.83
N LEU A 159 -7.91 7.79 5.71
CA LEU A 159 -7.06 6.61 5.63
C LEU A 159 -7.87 5.32 5.79
N CYS A 160 -8.79 5.30 6.75
CA CYS A 160 -9.70 4.18 6.99
C CYS A 160 -10.61 3.93 5.79
N ALA A 161 -11.23 4.99 5.25
CA ALA A 161 -12.07 4.89 4.05
C ALA A 161 -11.29 4.31 2.85
N LEU A 162 -10.05 4.76 2.62
CA LEU A 162 -9.20 4.22 1.56
C LEU A 162 -8.91 2.72 1.76
N ASN A 163 -8.55 2.30 2.98
CA ASN A 163 -8.32 0.89 3.29
C ASN A 163 -9.58 0.04 3.08
N VAL A 164 -10.76 0.53 3.50
CA VAL A 164 -12.04 -0.17 3.31
C VAL A 164 -12.38 -0.29 1.82
N ILE A 165 -12.16 0.75 1.03
CA ILE A 165 -12.38 0.72 -0.43
C ILE A 165 -11.46 -0.34 -1.06
N VAL A 166 -10.16 -0.29 -0.78
CA VAL A 166 -9.17 -1.23 -1.35
C VAL A 166 -9.46 -2.67 -0.91
N TYR A 167 -9.87 -2.88 0.34
CA TYR A 167 -10.35 -4.18 0.82
C TYR A 167 -11.59 -4.66 0.06
N GLY A 168 -12.52 -3.75 -0.27
CA GLY A 168 -13.66 -4.05 -1.15
C GLY A 168 -13.23 -4.46 -2.55
N LEU A 169 -12.22 -3.80 -3.13
CA LEU A 169 -11.68 -4.15 -4.45
C LEU A 169 -11.09 -5.57 -4.50
N TRP A 170 -10.52 -6.07 -3.40
CA TRP A 170 -10.09 -7.47 -3.28
C TRP A 170 -11.23 -8.49 -3.38
N ARG A 171 -12.49 -8.07 -3.25
CA ARG A 171 -13.68 -8.94 -3.35
C ARG A 171 -14.22 -9.08 -4.76
N ILE A 172 -13.64 -8.37 -5.72
CA ILE A 172 -14.05 -8.39 -7.13
C ILE A 172 -13.08 -9.30 -7.90
N PRO A 173 -13.49 -10.50 -8.35
CA PRO A 173 -12.58 -11.46 -8.99
C PRO A 173 -11.89 -10.93 -10.26
N SER A 174 -12.58 -10.08 -11.04
CA SER A 174 -12.01 -9.47 -12.24
C SER A 174 -10.87 -8.48 -11.94
N LEU A 175 -10.79 -7.95 -10.71
CA LEU A 175 -9.71 -7.05 -10.28
C LEU A 175 -8.53 -7.80 -9.65
N ALA A 176 -8.67 -9.08 -9.32
CA ALA A 176 -7.66 -9.83 -8.58
C ALA A 176 -6.23 -9.77 -9.20
N PRO A 177 -6.04 -9.87 -10.53
CA PRO A 177 -4.70 -9.70 -11.13
C PRO A 177 -4.11 -8.31 -10.91
N THR A 178 -4.94 -7.27 -10.95
CA THR A 178 -4.55 -5.88 -10.68
C THR A 178 -4.20 -5.70 -9.20
N MET A 179 -4.98 -6.30 -8.30
CA MET A 179 -4.74 -6.25 -6.86
C MET A 179 -3.42 -6.94 -6.48
N VAL A 180 -3.15 -8.13 -7.02
CA VAL A 180 -1.88 -8.83 -6.81
C VAL A 180 -0.71 -8.04 -7.40
N LYS A 181 -0.88 -7.43 -8.58
CA LYS A 181 0.22 -6.70 -9.26
C LYS A 181 0.55 -5.37 -8.60
N TYR A 182 -0.44 -4.61 -8.12
CA TYR A 182 -0.26 -3.24 -7.66
C TYR A 182 -0.50 -3.02 -6.17
N PHE A 183 -1.27 -3.88 -5.50
CA PHE A 183 -1.63 -3.75 -4.08
C PHE A 183 -1.01 -4.83 -3.19
N ALA A 184 -0.10 -5.65 -3.73
CA ALA A 184 0.71 -6.58 -2.96
C ALA A 184 2.19 -6.43 -3.33
N SER A 185 3.01 -6.06 -2.35
CA SER A 185 4.44 -5.80 -2.55
C SER A 185 5.21 -7.12 -2.58
N ASN A 186 5.98 -7.33 -3.65
CA ASN A 186 6.84 -8.49 -3.81
C ASN A 186 8.07 -8.10 -4.64
N PRO A 187 9.31 -8.26 -4.13
CA PRO A 187 10.51 -7.89 -4.87
C PRO A 187 10.72 -8.74 -6.15
N ALA A 188 10.12 -9.94 -6.23
CA ALA A 188 10.16 -10.77 -7.42
C ALA A 188 9.24 -10.26 -8.56
N ALA A 189 8.22 -9.45 -8.23
CA ALA A 189 7.22 -9.02 -9.20
C ALA A 189 7.79 -8.09 -10.28
N LYS A 190 7.03 -7.94 -11.37
CA LYS A 190 7.36 -6.99 -12.46
C LYS A 190 7.18 -5.54 -12.02
N ALA A 191 6.08 -5.26 -11.31
CA ALA A 191 5.84 -3.96 -10.68
C ALA A 191 6.48 -3.98 -9.30
N VAL A 192 7.53 -3.17 -9.10
CA VAL A 192 8.27 -3.13 -7.84
C VAL A 192 7.92 -1.89 -7.02
N CYS A 193 7.81 -0.72 -7.65
CA CYS A 193 7.72 0.56 -6.96
C CYS A 193 6.32 0.87 -6.42
N TRP A 194 5.29 0.93 -7.30
CA TRP A 194 3.92 1.26 -6.88
C TRP A 194 3.35 0.35 -5.77
N PRO A 195 3.59 -0.97 -5.79
CA PRO A 195 3.18 -1.83 -4.69
C PRO A 195 3.75 -1.44 -3.33
N MET A 196 4.92 -0.81 -3.25
CA MET A 196 5.51 -0.41 -1.97
C MET A 196 4.66 0.63 -1.23
N LEU A 197 3.91 1.45 -1.97
CA LEU A 197 2.96 2.41 -1.41
C LEU A 197 1.57 1.79 -1.26
N LEU A 198 1.03 1.25 -2.35
CA LEU A 198 -0.36 0.80 -2.42
C LEU A 198 -0.64 -0.39 -1.51
N SER A 199 0.37 -1.23 -1.23
CA SER A 199 0.26 -2.32 -0.25
C SER A 199 -0.07 -1.82 1.16
N THR A 200 0.30 -0.58 1.51
CA THR A 200 -0.01 0.05 2.81
C THR A 200 -1.52 0.22 3.01
N PHE A 201 -2.29 0.24 1.93
CA PHE A 201 -3.76 0.38 1.96
C PHE A 201 -4.49 -0.94 1.71
N SER A 202 -3.77 -2.06 1.66
CA SER A 202 -4.26 -3.33 1.13
C SER A 202 -4.35 -4.39 2.23
N HIS A 203 -5.51 -5.04 2.34
CA HIS A 203 -5.76 -6.09 3.33
C HIS A 203 -6.51 -7.25 2.69
N TYR A 204 -6.12 -8.47 3.04
CA TYR A 204 -6.79 -9.67 2.53
C TYR A 204 -7.94 -10.14 3.43
N SER A 205 -7.72 -10.17 4.75
CA SER A 205 -8.69 -10.68 5.72
C SER A 205 -9.37 -9.57 6.52
N LEU A 206 -10.61 -9.81 6.96
CA LEU A 206 -11.40 -8.87 7.75
C LEU A 206 -10.72 -8.53 9.08
N PHE A 207 -10.21 -9.55 9.77
CA PHE A 207 -9.50 -9.35 11.03
C PHE A 207 -8.26 -8.46 10.85
N HIS A 208 -7.52 -8.64 9.74
CA HIS A 208 -6.32 -7.87 9.47
C HIS A 208 -6.62 -6.37 9.25
N ILE A 209 -7.67 -6.02 8.51
CA ILE A 209 -8.07 -4.61 8.36
C ILE A 209 -8.62 -4.04 9.68
N LEU A 210 -9.45 -4.78 10.41
CA LEU A 210 -10.02 -4.31 11.68
C LEU A 210 -8.93 -4.03 12.72
N ALA A 211 -7.98 -4.95 12.89
CA ALA A 211 -6.87 -4.78 13.83
C ALA A 211 -6.02 -3.55 13.47
N ASN A 212 -5.67 -3.38 12.19
CA ASN A 212 -4.89 -2.23 11.75
C ASN A 212 -5.63 -0.90 11.93
N MET A 213 -6.91 -0.83 11.55
CA MET A 213 -7.68 0.41 11.70
C MET A 213 -7.93 0.74 13.17
N TYR A 214 -8.11 -0.27 14.03
CA TYR A 214 -8.20 -0.08 15.47
C TYR A 214 -6.92 0.54 16.05
N VAL A 215 -5.75 -0.03 15.75
CA VAL A 215 -4.47 0.50 16.25
C VAL A 215 -4.22 1.90 15.67
N LEU A 216 -4.40 2.09 14.37
CA LEU A 216 -4.21 3.41 13.74
C LEU A 216 -5.11 4.48 14.37
N HIS A 217 -6.39 4.18 14.60
CA HIS A 217 -7.31 5.09 15.27
C HIS A 217 -6.82 5.46 16.68
N SER A 218 -6.44 4.44 17.47
CA SER A 218 -6.04 4.59 18.87
C SER A 218 -4.83 5.51 19.04
N PHE A 219 -3.88 5.48 18.11
CA PHE A 219 -2.67 6.31 18.17
C PHE A 219 -2.76 7.60 17.33
N SER A 220 -3.77 7.74 16.47
CA SER A 220 -3.92 8.91 15.58
C SER A 220 -4.03 10.23 16.35
N HIS A 221 -4.75 10.24 17.48
CA HIS A 221 -4.92 11.44 18.28
C HIS A 221 -3.58 11.92 18.85
N ALA A 222 -2.82 11.05 19.52
CA ALA A 222 -1.53 11.38 20.09
C ALA A 222 -0.48 11.76 19.04
N ALA A 223 -0.46 11.05 17.90
CA ALA A 223 0.45 11.35 16.81
C ALA A 223 0.16 12.71 16.17
N VAL A 224 -1.12 13.03 15.92
CA VAL A 224 -1.51 14.34 15.35
C VAL A 224 -1.37 15.47 16.37
N ALA A 225 -1.56 15.22 17.67
CA ALA A 225 -1.36 16.24 18.70
C ALA A 225 0.11 16.70 18.78
N THR A 226 1.06 15.80 18.49
CA THR A 226 2.50 16.10 18.54
C THR A 226 3.06 16.59 17.22
N LEU A 227 2.67 15.98 16.11
CA LEU A 227 3.22 16.28 14.78
C LEU A 227 2.39 17.32 14.02
N GLY A 228 1.11 17.49 14.36
CA GLY A 228 0.14 18.08 13.43
C GLY A 228 -0.28 17.08 12.34
N ARG A 229 -1.29 17.45 11.56
CA ARG A 229 -1.97 16.52 10.63
C ARG A 229 -1.11 16.23 9.40
N GLU A 230 -0.47 17.28 8.91
CA GLU A 230 0.30 17.31 7.69
C GLU A 230 1.61 16.52 7.86
N GLN A 231 2.36 16.80 8.93
CA GLN A 231 3.57 16.05 9.28
C GLN A 231 3.27 14.58 9.60
N PHE A 232 2.19 14.30 10.36
CA PHE A 232 1.78 12.92 10.65
C PHE A 232 1.46 12.14 9.37
N LEU A 233 0.71 12.73 8.43
CA LEU A 233 0.41 12.06 7.17
C LEU A 233 1.69 11.78 6.35
N GLY A 234 2.60 12.76 6.26
CA GLY A 234 3.88 12.59 5.57
C GLY A 234 4.74 11.49 6.18
N MET A 235 4.82 11.46 7.51
CA MET A 235 5.53 10.40 8.25
C MET A 235 4.86 9.04 8.04
N TYR A 236 3.53 8.93 8.14
CA TYR A 236 2.79 7.67 7.96
C TYR A 236 3.00 7.08 6.55
N LEU A 237 2.87 7.89 5.50
CA LEU A 237 3.07 7.44 4.12
C LEU A 237 4.53 7.02 3.86
N SER A 238 5.48 7.79 4.37
CA SER A 238 6.91 7.48 4.26
C SER A 238 7.27 6.20 5.02
N ALA A 239 6.71 6.00 6.22
CA ALA A 239 6.87 4.79 7.01
C ALA A 239 6.37 3.55 6.25
N GLY A 240 5.24 3.64 5.55
CA GLY A 240 4.73 2.54 4.72
C GLY A 240 5.68 2.15 3.58
N VAL A 241 6.23 3.14 2.87
CA VAL A 241 7.18 2.87 1.76
C VAL A 241 8.52 2.35 2.28
N ILE A 242 9.04 2.90 3.38
CA ILE A 242 10.28 2.45 4.02
C ILE A 242 10.12 1.04 4.61
N ALA A 243 8.96 0.72 5.20
CA ALA A 243 8.63 -0.64 5.63
C ALA A 243 8.66 -1.63 4.45
N SER A 244 7.99 -1.29 3.34
CA SER A 244 8.05 -2.09 2.11
C SER A 244 9.48 -2.25 1.57
N PHE A 245 10.32 -1.21 1.67
CA PHE A 245 11.72 -1.28 1.28
C PHE A 245 12.54 -2.23 2.17
N ALA A 246 12.37 -2.16 3.49
CA ALA A 246 13.01 -3.07 4.44
C ALA A 246 12.60 -4.54 4.16
N SER A 247 11.32 -4.77 3.88
CA SER A 247 10.82 -6.08 3.44
C SER A 247 11.47 -6.55 2.14
N HIS A 248 11.63 -5.66 1.15
CA HIS A 248 12.31 -5.99 -0.11
C HIS A 248 13.78 -6.38 0.10
N ILE A 249 14.51 -5.63 0.94
CA ILE A 249 15.90 -5.97 1.30
C ILE A 249 15.93 -7.36 1.93
N PHE A 250 15.13 -7.56 2.99
CA PHE A 250 15.12 -8.82 3.73
C PHE A 250 14.80 -10.01 2.81
N LYS A 251 13.68 -9.96 2.09
CA LYS A 251 13.24 -11.04 1.18
C LYS A 251 14.26 -11.33 0.08
N THR A 252 14.97 -10.32 -0.40
CA THR A 252 16.04 -10.52 -1.39
C THR A 252 17.27 -11.18 -0.78
N VAL A 253 17.68 -10.75 0.42
CA VAL A 253 18.82 -11.34 1.15
C VAL A 253 18.55 -12.79 1.51
N VAL A 254 17.38 -13.09 2.06
CA VAL A 254 17.00 -14.47 2.44
C VAL A 254 16.53 -15.33 1.26
N ARG A 255 16.40 -14.73 0.06
CA ARG A 255 15.92 -15.37 -1.17
C ARG A 255 14.56 -16.07 -1.02
N GLN A 256 13.66 -15.46 -0.23
CA GLN A 256 12.31 -15.96 -0.02
C GLN A 256 11.31 -14.91 -0.50
N PRO A 257 10.78 -15.04 -1.74
CA PRO A 257 9.74 -14.14 -2.22
C PRO A 257 8.44 -14.40 -1.47
N GLY A 258 7.64 -13.35 -1.32
CA GLY A 258 6.35 -13.43 -0.64
C GLY A 258 5.64 -12.09 -0.69
N LEU A 259 4.31 -12.13 -0.77
CA LEU A 259 3.51 -10.92 -0.79
C LEU A 259 3.57 -10.22 0.58
N SER A 260 3.71 -8.90 0.55
CA SER A 260 3.48 -8.02 1.68
C SER A 260 2.32 -7.10 1.37
N LEU A 261 1.35 -7.03 2.27
CA LEU A 261 0.25 -6.09 2.22
C LEU A 261 -0.22 -5.81 3.64
N GLY A 262 -0.62 -4.57 3.90
CA GLY A 262 -1.13 -4.13 5.17
C GLY A 262 -0.58 -2.76 5.57
N ALA A 263 -1.40 -2.00 6.28
CA ALA A 263 -1.01 -0.75 6.92
C ALA A 263 0.00 -0.94 8.07
N SER A 264 0.26 -2.18 8.50
CA SER A 264 0.99 -2.49 9.73
C SER A 264 2.40 -1.89 9.76
N GLY A 265 3.14 -1.87 8.65
CA GLY A 265 4.46 -1.21 8.60
C GLY A 265 4.38 0.30 8.90
N ALA A 266 3.41 1.01 8.30
CA ALA A 266 3.19 2.43 8.58
C ALA A 266 2.70 2.68 10.01
N ILE A 267 1.82 1.81 10.50
CA ILE A 267 1.32 1.83 11.88
C ILE A 267 2.46 1.59 12.87
N MET A 268 3.39 0.68 12.57
CA MET A 268 4.57 0.44 13.40
C MET A 268 5.47 1.67 13.49
N GLY A 269 5.59 2.46 12.41
CA GLY A 269 6.25 3.77 12.45
C GLY A 269 5.54 4.77 13.36
N ALA A 270 4.21 4.89 13.24
CA ALA A 270 3.42 5.75 14.11
C ALA A 270 3.49 5.32 15.59
N LEU A 271 3.40 4.02 15.85
CA LEU A 271 3.50 3.43 17.18
C LEU A 271 4.88 3.69 17.79
N ALA A 272 5.95 3.42 17.04
CA ALA A 272 7.32 3.65 17.51
C ALA A 272 7.57 5.12 17.84
N TYR A 273 7.06 6.04 17.01
CA TYR A 273 7.12 7.47 17.27
C TYR A 273 6.38 7.85 18.55
N VAL A 274 5.09 7.50 18.68
CA VAL A 274 4.28 7.90 19.85
C VAL A 274 4.77 7.26 21.14
N CYS A 275 5.11 5.98 21.12
CA CYS A 275 5.62 5.27 22.29
C CYS A 275 6.98 5.80 22.75
N SER A 276 7.81 6.32 21.84
CA SER A 276 9.09 6.94 22.21
C SER A 276 8.93 8.36 22.71
N GLN A 277 7.94 9.09 22.17
CA GLN A 277 7.61 10.44 22.63
C GLN A 277 6.97 10.44 24.03
N TYR A 278 6.21 9.39 24.37
CA TYR A 278 5.50 9.27 25.64
C TYR A 278 5.72 7.89 26.29
N PRO A 279 6.95 7.54 26.69
CA PRO A 279 7.30 6.19 27.13
C PRO A 279 6.58 5.73 28.39
N ASP A 280 6.24 6.66 29.29
CA ASP A 280 5.59 6.36 30.57
C ASP A 280 4.06 6.26 30.48
N THR A 281 3.47 6.54 29.30
CA THR A 281 2.03 6.40 29.08
C THR A 281 1.63 4.94 29.27
N GLN A 282 0.65 4.70 30.13
CA GLN A 282 0.12 3.36 30.37
C GLN A 282 -0.86 2.98 29.25
N LEU A 283 -0.51 1.93 28.51
CA LEU A 283 -1.36 1.32 27.50
C LEU A 283 -2.08 0.12 28.11
N SER A 284 -3.36 -0.02 27.81
CA SER A 284 -4.16 -1.20 28.19
C SER A 284 -4.19 -2.23 27.07
N ILE A 285 -4.18 -3.52 27.44
CA ILE A 285 -4.43 -4.59 26.46
C ILE A 285 -5.90 -4.56 26.05
N LEU A 286 -6.15 -4.68 24.74
CA LEU A 286 -7.50 -4.81 24.20
C LEU A 286 -8.21 -6.01 24.85
N PHE A 287 -9.39 -5.77 25.45
CA PHE A 287 -10.20 -6.72 26.23
C PHE A 287 -9.68 -7.09 27.63
N LEU A 288 -8.54 -6.56 28.07
CA LEU A 288 -7.98 -6.77 29.39
C LEU A 288 -7.53 -5.44 30.02
N PRO A 289 -8.45 -4.49 30.25
CA PRO A 289 -8.10 -3.13 30.70
C PRO A 289 -7.46 -3.08 32.10
N MET A 290 -7.58 -4.16 32.87
CA MET A 290 -6.97 -4.35 34.19
C MET A 290 -5.44 -4.45 34.11
N TYR A 291 -4.90 -4.84 32.95
CA TYR A 291 -3.46 -4.99 32.73
C TYR A 291 -2.96 -3.84 31.86
N THR A 292 -2.15 -2.98 32.48
CA THR A 292 -1.49 -1.87 31.82
C THR A 292 0.02 -2.06 31.80
N PHE A 293 0.65 -1.50 30.78
CA PHE A 293 2.09 -1.51 30.62
C PHE A 293 2.54 -0.20 29.98
N SER A 294 3.77 0.22 30.28
CA SER A 294 4.34 1.43 29.70
C SER A 294 4.45 1.31 28.18
N ALA A 295 4.15 2.40 27.47
CA ALA A 295 4.30 2.49 26.02
C ALA A 295 5.74 2.20 25.57
N GLY A 296 6.73 2.60 26.38
CA GLY A 296 8.13 2.28 26.16
C GLY A 296 8.44 0.77 26.25
N ALA A 297 7.80 0.04 27.17
CA ALA A 297 7.91 -1.42 27.22
C ALA A 297 7.18 -2.07 26.04
N ALA A 298 6.00 -1.56 25.66
CA ALA A 298 5.21 -2.04 24.53
C ALA A 298 6.05 -2.11 23.25
N ILE A 299 6.68 -0.99 22.88
CA ILE A 299 7.42 -0.91 21.62
C ILE A 299 8.66 -1.81 21.63
N LYS A 300 9.37 -1.92 22.77
CA LYS A 300 10.52 -2.82 22.91
C LYS A 300 10.13 -4.28 22.74
N VAL A 301 9.03 -4.70 23.35
CA VAL A 301 8.53 -6.08 23.24
C VAL A 301 8.09 -6.38 21.80
N ILE A 302 7.30 -5.50 21.17
CA ILE A 302 6.84 -5.70 19.80
C ILE A 302 8.03 -5.78 18.83
N MET A 303 8.98 -4.84 18.92
CA MET A 303 10.19 -4.88 18.09
C MET A 303 11.06 -6.11 18.37
N GLY A 304 11.13 -6.56 19.63
CA GLY A 304 11.83 -7.80 19.99
C GLY A 304 11.19 -9.04 19.36
N ILE A 305 9.86 -9.11 19.33
CA ILE A 305 9.10 -10.18 18.66
C ILE A 305 9.33 -10.13 17.15
N ASP A 306 9.28 -8.95 16.52
CA ASP A 306 9.55 -8.83 15.09
C ASP A 306 11.01 -9.18 14.74
N LEU A 307 11.97 -8.80 15.58
CA LEU A 307 13.38 -9.19 15.42
C LEU A 307 13.54 -10.71 15.52
N ALA A 308 12.91 -11.34 16.51
CA ALA A 308 12.87 -12.80 16.60
C ALA A 308 12.23 -13.42 15.36
N GLY A 309 11.13 -12.85 14.86
CA GLY A 309 10.47 -13.29 13.63
C GLY A 309 11.37 -13.22 12.39
N VAL A 310 12.16 -12.16 12.25
CA VAL A 310 13.18 -12.02 11.20
C VAL A 310 14.29 -13.07 11.34
N LEU A 311 14.82 -13.26 12.54
CA LEU A 311 15.94 -14.19 12.80
C LEU A 311 15.53 -15.67 12.70
N LEU A 312 14.33 -16.00 13.15
CA LEU A 312 13.77 -17.36 13.17
C LEU A 312 12.99 -17.70 11.88
N GLY A 313 12.82 -16.74 10.96
CA GLY A 313 12.18 -16.94 9.67
C GLY A 313 10.66 -17.17 9.75
N TRP A 314 9.98 -16.55 10.71
CA TRP A 314 8.51 -16.63 10.84
C TRP A 314 7.82 -15.96 9.64
N LYS A 315 6.72 -16.56 9.18
CA LYS A 315 6.00 -16.14 7.96
C LYS A 315 4.59 -15.60 8.21
N ILE A 316 4.19 -15.49 9.48
CA ILE A 316 2.83 -15.06 9.85
C ILE A 316 2.65 -13.55 9.57
N PHE A 317 3.70 -12.76 9.77
CA PHE A 317 3.73 -11.33 9.51
C PHE A 317 4.97 -10.93 8.70
N ASP A 318 4.92 -9.77 8.06
CA ASP A 318 6.10 -9.16 7.45
C ASP A 318 6.93 -8.43 8.51
N HIS A 319 7.64 -9.22 9.32
CA HIS A 319 8.42 -8.72 10.45
C HIS A 319 9.50 -7.71 10.03
N ALA A 320 10.09 -7.88 8.84
CA ALA A 320 11.05 -6.92 8.29
C ALA A 320 10.39 -5.58 7.94
N ALA A 321 9.16 -5.61 7.40
CA ALA A 321 8.39 -4.38 7.20
C ALA A 321 8.07 -3.68 8.52
N HIS A 322 7.65 -4.42 9.55
CA HIS A 322 7.38 -3.86 10.87
C HIS A 322 8.60 -3.17 11.48
N LEU A 323 9.76 -3.84 11.46
CA LEU A 323 11.01 -3.25 11.94
C LEU A 323 11.42 -2.02 11.12
N GLY A 324 11.32 -2.08 9.79
CA GLY A 324 11.64 -0.94 8.93
C GLY A 324 10.78 0.28 9.22
N GLY A 325 9.48 0.07 9.38
CA GLY A 325 8.53 1.12 9.79
C GLY A 325 8.86 1.68 11.18
N ALA A 326 9.06 0.80 12.17
CA ALA A 326 9.41 1.19 13.53
C ALA A 326 10.72 1.99 13.60
N MET A 327 11.78 1.53 12.91
CA MET A 327 13.05 2.25 12.82
C MET A 327 12.88 3.64 12.22
N PHE A 328 12.05 3.80 11.19
CA PHE A 328 11.75 5.14 10.64
C PHE A 328 10.96 6.01 11.64
N GLY A 329 10.01 5.44 12.38
CA GLY A 329 9.31 6.14 13.45
C GLY A 329 10.24 6.64 14.57
N LEU A 330 11.19 5.79 15.00
CA LEU A 330 12.23 6.17 15.96
C LEU A 330 13.14 7.27 15.40
N PHE A 331 13.60 7.11 14.15
CA PHE A 331 14.36 8.14 13.45
C PHE A 331 13.59 9.47 13.43
N TRP A 332 12.29 9.44 13.16
CA TRP A 332 11.47 10.65 13.15
C TRP A 332 11.38 11.29 14.53
N CYS A 333 11.20 10.49 15.59
CA CYS A 333 11.12 10.95 16.96
C CYS A 333 12.42 11.63 17.43
N TYR A 334 13.56 10.99 17.22
CA TYR A 334 14.85 11.47 17.76
C TYR A 334 15.60 12.43 16.85
N PHE A 335 15.31 12.43 15.54
CA PHE A 335 16.04 13.24 14.57
C PHE A 335 15.11 13.99 13.61
N GLY A 336 14.14 13.30 13.00
CA GLY A 336 13.31 13.86 11.93
C GLY A 336 12.52 15.11 12.32
N THR A 337 11.89 15.11 13.50
CA THR A 337 11.13 16.27 14.00
C THR A 337 12.03 17.50 14.20
N GLN A 338 13.27 17.32 14.66
CA GLN A 338 14.19 18.42 14.98
C GLN A 338 15.02 18.89 13.79
N HIS A 339 15.38 18.01 12.87
CA HIS A 339 16.37 18.30 11.82
C HIS A 339 15.79 18.24 10.42
N VAL A 340 14.82 17.36 10.17
CA VAL A 340 14.24 17.17 8.82
C VAL A 340 13.03 18.07 8.63
N TRP A 341 12.12 18.11 9.61
CA TRP A 341 10.89 18.88 9.50
C TRP A 341 11.09 20.40 9.35
N PRO A 342 12.08 21.04 10.00
CA PRO A 342 12.35 22.46 9.77
C PRO A 342 12.80 22.80 8.35
N LEU A 343 13.36 21.85 7.59
CA LEU A 343 13.77 22.07 6.20
C LEU A 343 12.59 22.46 5.30
N ARG A 344 11.35 22.18 5.72
CA ARG A 344 10.12 22.60 5.03
C ARG A 344 10.05 24.10 4.77
N GLU A 345 10.67 24.92 5.62
CA GLU A 345 10.65 26.39 5.48
C GLU A 345 11.24 26.84 4.14
N HIS A 346 12.29 26.18 3.64
CA HIS A 346 12.86 26.46 2.32
C HIS A 346 11.84 26.21 1.20
N PHE A 347 11.13 25.09 1.27
CA PHE A 347 10.11 24.73 0.28
C PHE A 347 8.89 25.63 0.36
N ILE A 348 8.49 26.02 1.57
CA ILE A 348 7.40 26.97 1.81
C ILE A 348 7.76 28.35 1.24
N GLY A 349 9.00 28.81 1.44
CA GLY A 349 9.49 30.07 0.87
C GLY A 349 9.44 30.07 -0.66
N TYR A 350 10.00 29.05 -1.29
CA TYR A 350 9.94 28.89 -2.75
C TYR A 350 8.49 28.82 -3.27
N TRP A 351 7.62 28.08 -2.58
CA TRP A 351 6.21 28.00 -2.96
C TRP A 351 5.48 29.32 -2.78
N HIS A 352 5.79 30.08 -1.73
CA HIS A 352 5.23 31.42 -1.50
C HIS A 352 5.55 32.37 -2.65
N GLU A 353 6.81 32.40 -3.09
CA GLU A 353 7.28 33.20 -4.23
C GLU A 353 6.57 32.79 -5.54
N LEU A 354 6.53 31.49 -5.84
CA LEU A 354 5.88 30.95 -7.04
C LEU A 354 4.38 31.28 -7.07
N ARG A 355 3.71 31.18 -5.91
CA ARG A 355 2.26 31.32 -5.82
C ARG A 355 1.81 32.79 -5.92
N GLY A 356 2.66 33.73 -5.51
CA GLY A 356 2.40 35.16 -5.56
C GLY A 356 1.30 35.66 -4.61
N PRO A 357 1.08 36.98 -4.56
CA PRO A 357 0.07 37.60 -3.70
C PRO A 357 -1.34 37.13 -4.07
N PRO A 358 -2.32 37.20 -3.13
CA PRO A 358 -3.71 36.96 -3.46
C PRO A 358 -4.14 37.87 -4.63
N LYS A 359 -4.74 37.29 -5.68
CA LYS A 359 -5.32 38.09 -6.76
C LYS A 359 -6.42 38.98 -6.14
N LYS A 360 -6.33 40.29 -6.38
CA LYS A 360 -7.22 41.32 -5.85
C LYS A 360 -8.67 41.10 -6.29
#